data_AF-A0A7C2E195-F1
#
_entry.id   AF-A0A7C2E195-F1
#
_cell.length_a   1.000
_cell.length_b   1.000
_cell.length_c   1.000
_cell.angle_alpha   90.00
_cell.angle_beta   90.00
_cell.angle_gamma   90.00
#
_symmetry.space_group_name_H-M   'P 1'
#
loop_
_entity.id
_entity.type
_entity.pdbx_description
1 polymer ?
#
loop_
_entity_poly.entity_id
_entity_poly.type
_entity_poly.pdbx_seq_one_letter_code
_entity_poly.pdbx_strand_id
1 'polypeptide(L)'
;MAARTDDNIIRLGRSSRLVVAYKTQGREECGMESQFFEKVQQHEVQISGGSCEVPILYREVFAAGATFVAPTLALKGLLPTSNLVPAELWPGKGLLSFMAFDYRDSSIGPYRELAMAVAVRYRPRFNAPFVPALRMSVSLSFEIFIWQLPLSSDLGLRAGIDIWGFPKFLADIEFSQDDKTVSCALAEEGRPILSLEINKNAAKMKTYFDFVIYSEKDGELLMTRVDGVSSSLGRSFRPG
;
A
#
# COMPACT_ATOMS: atom_id res chain seq x y z
N MET A 1 -7.12 45.52 26.26
CA MET A 1 -5.93 45.02 26.96
C MET A 1 -5.97 43.50 26.88
N ALA A 2 -4.94 42.93 26.29
CA ALA A 2 -4.86 41.58 25.74
C ALA A 2 -4.63 40.47 26.78
N ALA A 3 -5.00 39.24 26.42
CA ALA A 3 -4.31 37.97 26.68
C ALA A 3 -5.26 36.84 26.26
N ARG A 4 -4.87 35.75 25.59
CA ARG A 4 -3.64 35.29 24.95
C ARG A 4 -4.06 34.00 24.23
N THR A 5 -3.62 33.82 22.99
CA THR A 5 -3.62 32.55 22.24
C THR A 5 -2.81 31.48 23.00
N ASP A 6 -3.00 30.20 22.64
CA ASP A 6 -2.23 28.97 22.94
C ASP A 6 -3.17 27.88 23.52
N ASP A 7 -3.18 26.60 23.13
CA ASP A 7 -2.37 25.86 22.18
C ASP A 7 -3.01 24.46 21.94
N ASN A 8 -2.88 23.99 20.70
CA ASN A 8 -2.62 22.60 20.31
C ASN A 8 -3.28 21.44 21.08
N ILE A 9 -4.48 21.04 20.65
CA ILE A 9 -4.92 19.65 20.85
C ILE A 9 -4.75 18.91 19.51
N ILE A 10 -3.60 18.26 19.36
CA ILE A 10 -3.31 17.30 18.29
C ILE A 10 -3.92 15.95 18.73
N ARG A 11 -4.98 15.51 18.04
CA ARG A 11 -5.41 14.10 18.10
C ARG A 11 -4.92 13.42 16.83
N LEU A 12 -3.73 12.82 16.91
CA LEU A 12 -3.32 11.77 15.99
C LEU A 12 -3.97 10.48 16.50
N GLY A 13 -4.94 9.96 15.74
CA GLY A 13 -5.55 8.65 15.99
C GLY A 13 -4.48 7.55 16.09
N ARG A 14 -4.81 6.47 16.82
CA ARG A 14 -3.91 5.36 17.17
C ARG A 14 -2.95 4.98 16.03
N SER A 15 -1.65 5.16 16.29
CA SER A 15 -0.58 4.61 15.46
C SER A 15 -0.57 3.09 15.58
N SER A 16 -1.05 2.41 14.56
CA SER A 16 -0.91 0.96 14.42
C SER A 16 0.42 0.70 13.73
N ARG A 17 1.41 0.19 14.46
CA ARG A 17 2.67 -0.28 13.86
C ARG A 17 2.39 -1.65 13.23
N LEU A 18 2.15 -1.69 11.93
CA LEU A 18 1.98 -2.93 11.18
C LEU A 18 3.32 -3.33 10.57
N VAL A 19 3.98 -4.33 11.17
CA VAL A 19 5.18 -4.94 10.57
C VAL A 19 4.70 -5.94 9.52
N VAL A 20 4.63 -5.53 8.25
CA VAL A 20 4.34 -6.44 7.12
C VAL A 20 5.66 -6.89 6.51
N ALA A 21 6.22 -7.98 7.02
CA ALA A 21 7.27 -8.67 6.29
C ALA A 21 6.63 -9.50 5.18
N TYR A 22 7.00 -9.25 3.93
CA TYR A 22 6.72 -10.13 2.80
C TYR A 22 8.05 -10.70 2.30
N LYS A 23 8.04 -11.89 1.71
CA LYS A 23 9.16 -12.45 0.95
C LYS A 23 8.66 -12.63 -0.48
N THR A 24 9.18 -11.85 -1.42
CA THR A 24 8.93 -12.08 -2.85
C THR A 24 9.72 -13.31 -3.29
N GLN A 25 9.22 -14.07 -4.26
CA GLN A 25 9.79 -15.36 -4.64
C GLN A 25 11.18 -15.21 -5.29
N GLY A 26 12.20 -15.79 -4.66
CA GLY A 26 13.48 -16.18 -5.24
C GLY A 26 13.65 -17.67 -4.95
N ARG A 27 13.96 -18.45 -5.98
CA ARG A 27 13.97 -19.93 -5.97
C ARG A 27 14.83 -20.48 -4.83
N GLU A 28 14.23 -21.38 -4.04
CA GLU A 28 14.81 -22.33 -3.06
C GLU A 28 15.69 -21.79 -1.93
N GLU A 29 15.11 -21.64 -0.72
CA GLU A 29 15.76 -21.95 0.56
C GLU A 29 14.69 -22.41 1.58
N CYS A 30 14.38 -23.70 1.57
CA CYS A 30 13.38 -24.41 2.41
C CYS A 30 13.79 -24.55 3.90
N GLY A 31 14.48 -23.56 4.48
CA GLY A 31 15.05 -23.66 5.84
C GLY A 31 15.04 -22.38 6.68
N MET A 32 14.83 -21.21 6.06
CA MET A 32 14.77 -19.92 6.76
C MET A 32 13.33 -19.48 7.09
N GLU A 33 12.31 -20.24 6.67
CA GLU A 33 10.90 -19.85 6.72
C GLU A 33 10.30 -19.90 8.13
N SER A 34 10.73 -20.84 8.99
CA SER A 34 10.16 -20.99 10.32
C SER A 34 10.67 -19.92 11.29
N GLN A 35 11.95 -19.54 11.21
CA GLN A 35 12.60 -18.70 12.23
C GLN A 35 12.12 -17.24 12.25
N PHE A 36 11.58 -16.71 11.15
CA PHE A 36 11.14 -15.31 11.10
C PHE A 36 9.83 -15.07 11.87
N PHE A 37 8.84 -15.97 11.69
CA PHE A 37 7.54 -15.87 12.34
C PHE A 37 7.44 -16.68 13.63
N GLU A 38 8.41 -17.56 13.93
CA GLU A 38 8.45 -18.41 15.14
C GLU A 38 8.25 -17.63 16.46
N LYS A 39 8.69 -16.37 16.52
CA LYS A 39 8.59 -15.52 17.72
C LYS A 39 7.34 -14.62 17.72
N VAL A 40 6.54 -14.64 16.66
CA VAL A 40 5.36 -13.82 16.53
C VAL A 40 4.17 -14.55 17.14
N GLN A 41 3.74 -14.11 18.32
CA GLN A 41 2.52 -14.62 18.94
C GLN A 41 1.30 -13.93 18.34
N GLN A 42 0.45 -14.71 17.68
CA GLN A 42 -0.85 -14.24 17.23
C GLN A 42 -1.84 -14.27 18.40
N HIS A 43 -2.76 -13.32 18.42
CA HIS A 43 -3.88 -13.28 19.35
C HIS A 43 -5.16 -13.00 18.59
N GLU A 44 -6.26 -13.54 19.08
CA GLU A 44 -7.58 -13.41 18.47
C GLU A 44 -8.19 -12.04 18.80
N VAL A 45 -8.73 -11.39 17.79
CA VAL A 45 -9.46 -10.12 17.91
C VAL A 45 -10.85 -10.30 17.30
N GLN A 46 -11.85 -9.74 17.96
CA GLN A 46 -13.22 -9.73 17.45
C GLN A 46 -13.33 -8.71 16.32
N ILE A 47 -13.88 -9.14 15.19
CA ILE A 47 -14.16 -8.32 14.02
C ILE A 47 -15.63 -8.48 13.63
N SER A 48 -16.13 -7.63 12.75
CA SER A 48 -17.50 -7.66 12.26
C SER A 48 -17.80 -9.01 11.61
N GLY A 49 -18.62 -9.81 12.29
CA GLY A 49 -19.07 -11.13 11.84
C GLY A 49 -18.04 -12.26 11.99
N GLY A 50 -17.14 -12.17 12.97
CA GLY A 50 -16.32 -13.30 13.43
C GLY A 50 -15.13 -12.88 14.27
N SER A 51 -14.08 -13.70 14.23
CA SER A 51 -12.80 -13.41 14.85
C SER A 51 -11.66 -13.55 13.83
N CYS A 52 -10.57 -12.82 14.09
CA CYS A 52 -9.37 -12.86 13.27
C CYS A 52 -8.14 -12.89 14.16
N GLU A 53 -7.18 -13.74 13.82
CA GLU A 53 -5.88 -13.77 14.47
C GLU A 53 -4.97 -12.67 13.92
N VAL A 54 -4.38 -11.89 14.81
CA VAL A 54 -3.44 -10.82 14.47
C VAL A 54 -2.12 -10.98 15.24
N PRO A 55 -0.97 -10.55 14.67
CA PRO A 55 -0.82 -9.95 13.34
C PRO A 55 -1.10 -10.97 12.22
N ILE A 56 -1.58 -10.47 11.08
CA ILE A 56 -1.75 -11.32 9.88
C ILE A 56 -0.34 -11.65 9.37
N LEU A 57 -0.08 -12.95 9.21
CA LEU A 57 1.22 -13.44 8.74
C LEU A 57 1.15 -13.64 7.23
N TYR A 58 2.05 -13.01 6.49
CA TYR A 58 2.15 -13.14 5.03
C TYR A 58 3.42 -13.91 4.68
N ARG A 59 3.26 -15.17 4.27
CA ARG A 59 4.37 -16.11 4.06
C ARG A 59 4.85 -16.09 2.61
N GLU A 60 3.92 -16.14 1.66
CA GLU A 60 4.23 -16.03 0.23
C GLU A 60 3.40 -14.91 -0.39
N VAL A 61 4.10 -13.90 -0.91
CA VAL A 61 3.49 -12.74 -1.55
C VAL A 61 4.17 -12.47 -2.87
N PHE A 62 3.37 -12.40 -3.92
CA PHE A 62 3.78 -11.81 -5.18
C PHE A 62 3.20 -10.40 -5.30
N ALA A 63 4.02 -9.44 -5.71
CA ALA A 63 3.59 -8.06 -5.89
C ALA A 63 4.09 -7.51 -7.22
N ALA A 64 3.23 -6.79 -7.93
CA ALA A 64 3.57 -6.08 -9.15
C ALA A 64 2.89 -4.71 -9.12
N GLY A 65 3.62 -3.65 -9.46
CA GLY A 65 3.08 -2.31 -9.45
C GLY A 65 3.44 -1.49 -10.67
N ALA A 66 2.57 -0.54 -10.99
CA ALA A 66 2.78 0.48 -12.01
C ALA A 66 2.49 1.85 -11.41
N THR A 67 3.29 2.85 -11.79
CA THR A 67 3.06 4.24 -11.35
C THR A 67 2.91 5.12 -12.58
N PHE A 68 1.82 5.89 -12.61
CA PHE A 68 1.42 6.76 -13.68
C PHE A 68 1.51 8.22 -13.25
N VAL A 69 1.77 9.08 -14.23
CA VAL A 69 1.78 10.53 -14.01
C VAL A 69 0.37 11.07 -14.25
N ALA A 70 -0.17 11.81 -13.29
CA ALA A 70 -1.52 12.38 -13.35
C ALA A 70 -1.53 13.88 -12.99
N PRO A 71 -2.52 14.67 -13.45
CA PRO A 71 -2.64 16.06 -13.07
C PRO A 71 -2.76 16.23 -11.55
N THR A 72 -1.92 17.08 -10.93
CA THR A 72 -1.94 17.29 -9.48
C THR A 72 -3.33 17.72 -8.98
N LEU A 73 -4.05 18.52 -9.76
CA LEU A 73 -5.40 18.97 -9.38
C LEU A 73 -6.39 17.81 -9.30
N ALA A 74 -6.33 16.84 -10.22
CA ALA A 74 -7.16 15.65 -10.17
C ALA A 74 -6.81 14.80 -8.93
N LEU A 75 -5.51 14.61 -8.66
CA LEU A 75 -5.05 13.88 -7.48
C LEU A 75 -5.47 14.54 -6.17
N LYS A 76 -5.41 15.87 -6.07
CA LYS A 76 -5.91 16.62 -4.91
C LYS A 76 -7.40 16.36 -4.65
N GLY A 77 -8.20 16.19 -5.70
CA GLY A 77 -9.62 15.86 -5.58
C GLY A 77 -9.88 14.48 -4.98
N LEU A 78 -8.89 13.58 -4.97
CA LEU A 78 -8.98 12.26 -4.34
C LEU A 78 -8.59 12.27 -2.85
N LEU A 79 -7.96 13.35 -2.37
CA LEU A 79 -7.42 13.42 -1.01
C LEU A 79 -8.48 13.94 -0.03
N PRO A 80 -8.61 13.35 1.16
CA PRO A 80 -9.63 13.74 2.13
C PRO A 80 -9.32 15.07 2.82
N THR A 81 -8.08 15.55 2.74
CA THR A 81 -7.62 16.75 3.44
C THR A 81 -6.53 17.49 2.68
N SER A 82 -6.51 18.82 2.81
CA SER A 82 -5.43 19.67 2.28
C SER A 82 -4.09 19.49 2.99
N ASN A 83 -4.06 18.80 4.13
CA ASN A 83 -2.82 18.44 4.82
C ASN A 83 -1.99 17.41 4.04
N LEU A 84 -2.63 16.65 3.15
CA LEU A 84 -1.94 15.77 2.21
C LEU A 84 -1.73 16.50 0.90
N VAL A 85 -0.47 16.62 0.49
CA VAL A 85 -0.09 17.31 -0.75
C VAL A 85 0.52 16.28 -1.70
N PRO A 86 0.02 16.15 -2.95
CA PRO A 86 0.62 15.22 -3.90
C PRO A 86 2.13 15.49 -4.11
N ALA A 87 2.90 14.41 -4.17
CA ALA A 87 4.29 14.43 -4.56
C ALA A 87 4.38 14.65 -6.08
N GLU A 88 4.90 15.80 -6.49
CA GLU A 88 5.00 16.16 -7.90
C GLU A 88 6.28 15.61 -8.53
N LEU A 89 6.12 14.93 -9.67
CA LEU A 89 7.23 14.58 -10.55
C LEU A 89 7.63 15.78 -11.41
N TRP A 90 6.66 16.55 -11.92
CA TRP A 90 6.86 17.81 -12.63
C TRP A 90 5.86 18.84 -12.09
N PRO A 91 6.06 20.16 -12.29
CA PRO A 91 5.06 21.15 -11.88
C PRO A 91 3.65 20.78 -12.37
N GLY A 92 2.71 20.58 -11.44
CA GLY A 92 1.32 20.21 -11.75
C GLY A 92 1.11 18.75 -12.19
N LYS A 93 2.11 17.88 -12.07
CA LYS A 93 2.06 16.46 -12.42
C LYS A 93 2.50 15.61 -11.22
N GLY A 94 1.56 14.96 -10.57
CA GLY A 94 1.81 14.03 -9.47
C GLY A 94 1.84 12.56 -9.90
N LEU A 95 1.95 11.67 -8.92
CA LEU A 95 2.08 10.23 -9.13
C LEU A 95 0.88 9.48 -8.56
N LEU A 96 0.30 8.60 -9.38
CA LEU A 96 -0.73 7.64 -9.02
C LEU A 96 -0.18 6.23 -9.24
N SER A 97 -0.15 5.43 -8.19
CA SER A 97 0.39 4.08 -8.19
C SER A 97 -0.72 3.04 -8.06
N PHE A 98 -0.58 1.96 -8.81
CA PHE A 98 -1.38 0.75 -8.71
C PHE A 98 -0.45 -0.37 -8.28
N MET A 99 -0.75 -1.04 -7.19
CA MET A 99 0.05 -2.12 -6.62
C MET A 99 -0.84 -3.33 -6.46
N ALA A 100 -0.58 -4.35 -7.25
CA ALA A 100 -1.32 -5.59 -7.29
C ALA A 100 -0.57 -6.61 -6.41
N PHE A 101 -1.28 -7.20 -5.44
CA PHE A 101 -0.76 -8.20 -4.52
C PHE A 101 -1.51 -9.53 -4.71
N ASP A 102 -0.74 -10.60 -4.85
CA ASP A 102 -1.19 -11.99 -4.86
C ASP A 102 -0.60 -12.66 -3.61
N TYR A 103 -1.39 -12.65 -2.53
CA TYR A 103 -1.06 -13.31 -1.28
C TYR A 103 -1.37 -14.79 -1.43
N ARG A 104 -0.37 -15.58 -1.79
CA ARG A 104 -0.51 -17.02 -2.04
C ARG A 104 -0.57 -17.83 -0.75
N ASP A 105 0.07 -17.31 0.30
CA ASP A 105 0.04 -17.93 1.62
C ASP A 105 0.00 -16.87 2.72
N SER A 106 -1.13 -16.82 3.45
CA SER A 106 -1.33 -15.93 4.61
C SER A 106 -2.10 -16.61 5.73
N SER A 107 -2.00 -16.11 6.97
CA SER A 107 -2.75 -16.66 8.11
C SER A 107 -4.27 -16.56 7.98
N ILE A 108 -4.78 -15.73 7.07
CA ILE A 108 -6.21 -15.58 6.76
C ILE A 108 -6.61 -16.25 5.43
N GLY A 109 -5.74 -17.10 4.89
CA GLY A 109 -5.92 -17.76 3.61
C GLY A 109 -5.38 -16.96 2.42
N PRO A 110 -5.31 -17.57 1.22
CA PRO A 110 -4.85 -16.89 0.02
C PRO A 110 -5.88 -15.86 -0.46
N TYR A 111 -5.41 -14.70 -0.90
CA TYR A 111 -6.26 -13.68 -1.49
C TYR A 111 -5.47 -12.72 -2.36
N ARG A 112 -6.21 -11.96 -3.16
CA ARG A 112 -5.67 -10.89 -4.02
C ARG A 112 -6.20 -9.55 -3.61
N GLU A 113 -5.37 -8.54 -3.79
CA GLU A 113 -5.65 -7.15 -3.45
C GLU A 113 -5.02 -6.24 -4.49
N LEU A 114 -5.68 -5.11 -4.78
CA LEU A 114 -5.12 -4.07 -5.64
C LEU A 114 -5.20 -2.74 -4.90
N ALA A 115 -4.05 -2.18 -4.55
CA ALA A 115 -3.97 -0.87 -3.93
C ALA A 115 -3.85 0.22 -4.99
N MET A 116 -4.72 1.20 -4.92
CA MET A 116 -4.64 2.45 -5.68
C MET A 116 -4.21 3.56 -4.73
N ALA A 117 -3.03 4.12 -4.97
CA ALA A 117 -2.42 5.04 -4.03
C ALA A 117 -1.85 6.29 -4.70
N VAL A 118 -2.08 7.44 -4.07
CA VAL A 118 -1.49 8.71 -4.47
C VAL A 118 -0.19 8.91 -3.69
N ALA A 119 0.91 9.20 -4.36
CA ALA A 119 2.13 9.61 -3.65
C ALA A 119 1.91 11.01 -3.06
N VAL A 120 2.11 11.18 -1.76
CA VAL A 120 1.77 12.40 -1.02
C VAL A 120 2.86 12.79 -0.06
N ARG A 121 2.73 13.98 0.53
CA ARG A 121 3.49 14.41 1.70
C ARG A 121 2.55 15.02 2.72
N TYR A 122 2.76 14.70 3.99
CA TYR A 122 2.00 15.32 5.07
C TYR A 122 2.60 16.66 5.49
N ARG A 123 1.81 17.73 5.41
CA ARG A 123 2.15 19.11 5.79
C ARG A 123 3.59 19.52 5.40
N PRO A 124 3.98 19.40 4.12
CA PRO A 124 5.34 19.75 3.72
C PRO A 124 5.58 21.25 3.91
N ARG A 125 6.64 21.63 4.64
CA ARG A 125 7.08 23.04 4.74
C ARG A 125 7.48 23.62 3.38
N PHE A 126 7.96 22.77 2.48
CA PHE A 126 8.33 23.09 1.11
C PHE A 126 8.04 21.89 0.22
N ASN A 127 7.33 22.07 -0.89
CA ASN A 127 6.97 21.02 -1.84
C ASN A 127 7.43 21.34 -3.26
N ALA A 128 8.75 21.46 -3.46
CA ALA A 128 9.28 21.60 -4.82
C ALA A 128 8.95 20.37 -5.67
N PRO A 129 8.59 20.54 -6.95
CA PRO A 129 8.51 19.44 -7.90
C PRO A 129 9.84 18.66 -7.95
N PHE A 130 9.79 17.41 -8.40
CA PHE A 130 10.92 16.46 -8.51
C PHE A 130 11.49 15.96 -7.18
N VAL A 131 11.73 16.85 -6.21
CA VAL A 131 12.46 16.53 -4.98
C VAL A 131 11.77 15.41 -4.17
N PRO A 132 10.45 15.46 -3.90
CA PRO A 132 9.73 14.38 -3.25
C PRO A 132 9.84 13.04 -4.00
N ALA A 133 9.54 13.05 -5.30
CA ALA A 133 9.51 11.84 -6.11
C ALA A 133 10.90 11.19 -6.20
N LEU A 134 11.94 12.00 -6.37
CA LEU A 134 13.33 11.53 -6.39
C LEU A 134 13.75 10.98 -5.03
N ARG A 135 13.44 11.69 -3.94
CA ARG A 135 13.74 11.24 -2.57
C ARG A 135 13.09 9.88 -2.30
N MET A 136 11.81 9.72 -2.60
CA MET A 136 11.11 8.45 -2.42
C MET A 136 11.75 7.33 -3.27
N SER A 137 12.09 7.63 -4.51
CA SER A 137 12.71 6.66 -5.42
C SER A 137 14.11 6.20 -4.97
N VAL A 138 14.91 7.11 -4.40
CA VAL A 138 16.29 6.83 -3.95
C VAL A 138 16.32 6.17 -2.58
N SER A 139 15.52 6.67 -1.63
CA SER A 139 15.48 6.14 -0.27
C SER A 139 14.62 4.88 -0.13
N LEU A 140 13.76 4.59 -1.11
CA LEU A 140 12.76 3.53 -1.03
C LEU A 140 11.82 3.67 0.18
N SER A 141 11.68 4.91 0.66
CA SER A 141 10.74 5.33 1.69
C SER A 141 9.62 6.11 1.00
N PHE A 142 8.42 5.56 1.01
CA PHE A 142 7.29 6.09 0.25
C PHE A 142 6.21 6.62 1.19
N GLU A 143 5.82 7.88 1.00
CA GLU A 143 4.62 8.44 1.65
C GLU A 143 3.46 8.37 0.66
N ILE A 144 2.43 7.59 1.00
CA ILE A 144 1.29 7.32 0.10
C ILE A 144 -0.04 7.46 0.81
N PHE A 145 -1.07 7.90 0.09
CA PHE A 145 -2.46 7.84 0.53
C PHE A 145 -3.17 6.75 -0.27
N ILE A 146 -3.77 5.77 0.43
CA ILE A 146 -4.58 4.73 -0.22
C ILE A 146 -5.96 5.32 -0.53
N TRP A 147 -6.23 5.50 -1.82
CA TRP A 147 -7.50 6.00 -2.31
C TRP A 147 -8.57 4.91 -2.37
N GLN A 148 -8.20 3.73 -2.88
CA GLN A 148 -9.09 2.58 -3.03
C GLN A 148 -8.28 1.29 -2.84
N LEU A 149 -8.90 0.27 -2.24
CA LEU A 149 -8.22 -0.98 -1.92
C LEU A 149 -9.13 -2.21 -2.14
N PRO A 150 -9.54 -2.50 -3.39
CA PRO A 150 -10.29 -3.70 -3.72
C PRO A 150 -9.54 -4.98 -3.35
N LEU A 151 -10.29 -6.00 -2.92
CA LEU A 151 -9.76 -7.32 -2.63
C LEU A 151 -10.80 -8.43 -2.84
N SER A 152 -10.31 -9.66 -2.90
CA SER A 152 -11.12 -10.87 -3.15
C SER A 152 -11.50 -11.67 -1.89
N SER A 153 -11.13 -11.20 -0.69
CA SER A 153 -11.38 -11.91 0.57
C SER A 153 -12.33 -11.14 1.49
N ASP A 154 -13.45 -11.78 1.84
CA ASP A 154 -14.44 -11.25 2.78
C ASP A 154 -13.87 -11.10 4.21
N LEU A 155 -13.05 -12.07 4.64
CA LEU A 155 -12.35 -11.99 5.93
C LEU A 155 -11.32 -10.85 5.93
N GLY A 156 -10.57 -10.70 4.83
CA GLY A 156 -9.61 -9.61 4.66
C GLY A 156 -10.28 -8.23 4.57
N LEU A 157 -11.52 -8.17 4.09
CA LEU A 157 -12.32 -6.94 4.02
C LEU A 157 -12.68 -6.49 5.43
N ARG A 158 -13.29 -7.39 6.22
CA ARG A 158 -13.75 -7.11 7.59
C ARG A 158 -12.58 -6.73 8.50
N ALA A 159 -11.52 -7.52 8.50
CA ALA A 159 -10.31 -7.22 9.27
C ALA A 159 -9.69 -5.87 8.82
N GLY A 160 -9.63 -5.63 7.51
CA GLY A 160 -9.16 -4.39 6.87
C GLY A 160 -9.85 -3.12 7.37
N ILE A 161 -11.18 -3.13 7.36
CA ILE A 161 -12.03 -2.00 7.75
C ILE A 161 -11.98 -1.78 9.26
N ASP A 162 -12.14 -2.86 10.03
CA ASP A 162 -12.28 -2.75 11.49
C ASP A 162 -10.97 -2.32 12.16
N ILE A 163 -9.85 -2.93 11.74
CA ILE A 163 -8.55 -2.75 12.39
C ILE A 163 -7.77 -1.57 11.82
N TRP A 164 -7.80 -1.37 10.50
CA TRP A 164 -6.92 -0.40 9.81
C TRP A 164 -7.64 0.76 9.12
N GLY A 165 -8.98 0.70 8.98
CA GLY A 165 -9.75 1.77 8.35
C GLY A 165 -9.39 1.99 6.88
N PHE A 166 -8.96 0.96 6.18
CA PHE A 166 -8.69 1.08 4.75
C PHE A 166 -10.01 1.10 3.94
N PRO A 167 -10.07 1.87 2.83
CA PRO A 167 -11.24 1.93 1.95
C PRO A 167 -11.32 0.66 1.07
N LYS A 168 -11.56 -0.48 1.72
CA LYS A 168 -11.63 -1.79 1.10
C LYS A 168 -13.04 -2.10 0.61
N PHE A 169 -13.14 -2.79 -0.52
CA PHE A 169 -14.40 -3.32 -1.04
C PHE A 169 -14.14 -4.65 -1.77
N LEU A 170 -15.15 -5.52 -1.83
CA LEU A 170 -15.02 -6.79 -2.53
C LEU A 170 -14.99 -6.57 -4.04
N ALA A 171 -14.04 -7.21 -4.71
CA ALA A 171 -13.92 -7.20 -6.16
C ALA A 171 -13.29 -8.49 -6.67
N ASP A 172 -13.61 -8.82 -7.92
CA ASP A 172 -12.99 -9.91 -8.66
C ASP A 172 -11.63 -9.44 -9.17
N ILE A 173 -10.58 -10.13 -8.73
CA ILE A 173 -9.19 -9.82 -9.12
C ILE A 173 -8.55 -11.06 -9.74
N GLU A 174 -8.23 -10.95 -11.03
CA GLU A 174 -7.55 -11.98 -11.79
C GLU A 174 -6.09 -11.58 -12.02
N PHE A 175 -5.18 -12.49 -11.68
CA PHE A 175 -3.77 -12.37 -12.03
C PHE A 175 -3.41 -13.39 -13.09
N SER A 176 -2.66 -12.95 -14.09
CA SER A 176 -1.93 -13.85 -14.97
C SER A 176 -0.47 -13.44 -15.05
N GLN A 177 0.39 -14.41 -15.26
CA GLN A 177 1.83 -14.21 -15.26
C GLN A 177 2.44 -15.08 -16.35
N ASP A 178 3.12 -14.45 -17.30
CA ASP A 178 3.98 -15.12 -18.27
C ASP A 178 5.46 -14.77 -18.02
N ASP A 179 6.40 -15.21 -18.84
CA ASP A 179 7.84 -14.94 -18.63
C ASP A 179 8.22 -13.45 -18.64
N LYS A 180 7.45 -12.60 -19.34
CA LYS A 180 7.76 -11.19 -19.62
C LYS A 180 6.81 -10.21 -18.94
N THR A 181 5.59 -10.63 -18.61
CA THR A 181 4.53 -9.75 -18.16
C THR A 181 3.77 -10.33 -16.96
N VAL A 182 3.12 -9.42 -16.25
CA VAL A 182 2.13 -9.69 -15.21
C VAL A 182 0.91 -8.90 -15.61
N SER A 183 -0.23 -9.58 -15.74
CA SER A 183 -1.52 -8.91 -15.92
C SER A 183 -2.32 -8.96 -14.62
N CYS A 184 -3.04 -7.88 -14.34
CA CYS A 184 -4.02 -7.80 -13.26
C CYS A 184 -5.30 -7.19 -13.83
N ALA A 185 -6.41 -7.92 -13.75
CA ALA A 185 -7.74 -7.43 -14.13
C ALA A 185 -8.61 -7.30 -12.89
N LEU A 186 -9.31 -6.18 -12.79
CA LEU A 186 -10.25 -5.84 -11.73
C LEU A 186 -11.65 -5.73 -12.33
N ALA A 187 -12.60 -6.45 -11.74
CA ALA A 187 -14.02 -6.34 -12.05
C ALA A 187 -14.85 -6.29 -10.76
N GLU A 188 -16.03 -5.69 -10.83
CA GLU A 188 -17.03 -5.71 -9.77
C GLU A 188 -18.35 -6.18 -10.38
N GLU A 189 -18.95 -7.23 -9.81
CA GLU A 189 -20.20 -7.82 -10.30
C GLU A 189 -20.16 -8.15 -11.81
N GLY A 190 -19.02 -8.67 -12.28
CA GLY A 190 -18.80 -9.01 -13.69
C GLY A 190 -18.59 -7.80 -14.63
N ARG A 191 -18.54 -6.57 -14.11
CA ARG A 191 -18.24 -5.37 -14.89
C ARG A 191 -16.74 -5.03 -14.78
N PRO A 192 -16.00 -5.03 -15.91
CA PRO A 192 -14.60 -4.64 -15.89
C PRO A 192 -14.42 -3.20 -15.44
N ILE A 193 -13.52 -2.97 -14.48
CA ILE A 193 -13.15 -1.65 -13.98
C ILE A 193 -11.78 -1.23 -14.54
N LEU A 194 -10.80 -2.13 -14.48
CA LEU A 194 -9.41 -1.82 -14.80
C LEU A 194 -8.64 -3.08 -15.22
N SER A 195 -7.71 -2.91 -16.17
CA SER A 195 -6.71 -3.91 -16.52
C SER A 195 -5.33 -3.26 -16.52
N LEU A 196 -4.35 -3.94 -15.92
CA LEU A 196 -2.95 -3.53 -15.85
C LEU A 196 -2.10 -4.62 -16.45
N GLU A 197 -1.18 -4.23 -17.35
CA GLU A 197 -0.11 -5.09 -17.82
C GLU A 197 1.24 -4.49 -17.41
N ILE A 198 2.02 -5.26 -16.67
CA ILE A 198 3.28 -4.83 -16.07
C ILE A 198 4.39 -5.69 -16.63
N ASN A 199 5.40 -5.07 -17.22
CA ASN A 199 6.54 -5.81 -17.74
C ASN A 199 7.49 -6.19 -16.62
N LYS A 200 7.83 -7.47 -16.55
CA LYS A 200 8.82 -8.00 -15.64
C LYS A 200 10.19 -7.52 -16.06
N ASN A 201 10.93 -7.01 -15.09
CA ASN A 201 12.33 -6.66 -15.29
C ASN A 201 13.14 -7.41 -14.25
N ALA A 202 14.16 -8.13 -14.73
CA ALA A 202 15.03 -8.92 -13.88
C ALA A 202 15.94 -7.98 -13.07
N ALA A 203 15.59 -7.72 -11.82
CA ALA A 203 16.56 -7.25 -10.85
C ALA A 203 16.54 -8.19 -9.65
N LYS A 204 17.69 -8.83 -9.43
CA LYS A 204 17.93 -9.86 -8.42
C LYS A 204 18.62 -9.27 -7.18
N MET A 205 18.16 -8.12 -6.71
CA MET A 205 18.75 -7.51 -5.52
C MET A 205 17.73 -7.46 -4.39
N LYS A 206 18.13 -8.04 -3.25
CA LYS A 206 17.41 -7.91 -2.00
C LYS A 206 17.35 -6.44 -1.62
N THR A 207 16.16 -5.94 -1.39
CA THR A 207 15.90 -4.51 -1.23
C THR A 207 15.00 -4.28 -0.02
N TYR A 208 15.36 -3.31 0.82
CA TYR A 208 14.54 -2.86 1.94
C TYR A 208 13.74 -1.64 1.51
N PHE A 209 12.48 -1.58 1.91
CA PHE A 209 11.65 -0.40 1.69
C PHE A 209 10.75 -0.16 2.88
N ASP A 210 10.27 1.07 3.01
CA ASP A 210 9.26 1.44 3.99
C ASP A 210 8.17 2.29 3.35
N PHE A 211 6.96 2.14 3.88
CA PHE A 211 5.81 2.94 3.53
C PHE A 211 5.29 3.66 4.78
N VAL A 212 5.02 4.95 4.61
CA VAL A 212 4.09 5.69 5.45
C VAL A 212 2.78 5.77 4.67
N ILE A 213 1.80 5.02 5.13
CA ILE A 213 0.50 4.87 4.49
C ILE A 213 -0.51 5.72 5.25
N TYR A 214 -1.19 6.59 4.52
CA TYR A 214 -2.33 7.34 5.01
C TYR A 214 -3.63 6.72 4.49
N SER A 215 -4.61 6.64 5.38
CA SER A 215 -6.00 6.27 5.08
C SER A 215 -6.94 7.22 5.83
N GLU A 216 -8.21 7.22 5.48
CA GLU A 216 -9.23 8.01 6.17
C GLU A 216 -10.31 7.08 6.69
N LYS A 217 -10.72 7.30 7.94
CA LYS A 217 -11.80 6.58 8.62
C LYS A 217 -12.57 7.59 9.46
N ASP A 218 -13.89 7.67 9.26
CA ASP A 218 -14.80 8.51 10.05
C ASP A 218 -14.41 10.00 10.11
N GLY A 219 -13.84 10.54 9.03
CA GLY A 219 -13.33 11.91 8.91
C GLY A 219 -11.95 12.12 9.50
N GLU A 220 -11.34 11.10 10.11
CA GLU A 220 -10.02 11.16 10.70
C GLU A 220 -8.96 10.55 9.78
N LEU A 221 -7.83 11.25 9.66
CA LEU A 221 -6.68 10.73 8.93
C LEU A 221 -5.88 9.78 9.82
N LEU A 222 -5.73 8.54 9.37
CA LEU A 222 -4.93 7.51 10.01
C LEU A 222 -3.56 7.41 9.33
N MET A 223 -2.55 7.02 10.10
CA MET A 223 -1.19 6.79 9.62
C MET A 223 -0.71 5.41 10.05
N THR A 224 -0.31 4.61 9.08
CA THR A 224 0.28 3.28 9.30
C THR A 224 1.70 3.28 8.73
N ARG A 225 2.67 2.82 9.52
CA ARG A 225 4.02 2.55 9.04
C ARG A 225 4.17 1.07 8.72
N VAL A 226 4.72 0.78 7.55
CA VAL A 226 4.97 -0.57 7.07
C VAL A 226 6.43 -0.67 6.62
N ASP A 227 7.19 -1.55 7.27
CA ASP A 227 8.55 -1.89 6.87
C ASP A 227 8.53 -3.20 6.09
N GLY A 228 9.31 -3.29 5.00
CA GLY A 228 9.28 -4.44 4.10
C GLY A 228 10.65 -4.86 3.57
N VAL A 229 10.76 -6.14 3.18
CA VAL A 229 11.95 -6.72 2.54
C VAL A 229 11.56 -7.44 1.25
N SER A 230 12.03 -6.98 0.10
CA SER A 230 11.89 -7.73 -1.15
C SER A 230 13.13 -8.58 -1.41
N SER A 231 12.97 -9.84 -1.83
CA SER A 231 14.09 -10.69 -2.27
C SER A 231 14.54 -10.33 -3.69
N SER A 232 13.62 -9.78 -4.49
CA SER A 232 13.85 -9.32 -5.86
C SER A 232 12.94 -8.12 -6.16
N LEU A 233 13.52 -7.02 -6.66
CA LEU A 233 12.76 -5.83 -7.03
C LEU A 233 13.16 -5.36 -8.43
N GLY A 234 12.34 -5.69 -9.42
CA GLY A 234 12.42 -5.15 -10.77
C GLY A 234 11.84 -3.74 -10.85
N ARG A 235 12.56 -2.80 -11.45
CA ARG A 235 12.01 -1.48 -11.83
C ARG A 235 12.25 -1.27 -13.31
N SER A 236 11.22 -0.83 -14.03
CA SER A 236 11.38 -0.22 -15.34
C SER A 236 10.74 1.15 -15.33
N PHE A 237 11.29 2.01 -16.18
CA PHE A 237 10.69 3.27 -16.51
C PHE A 237 10.34 3.22 -17.99
N ARG A 238 9.07 3.48 -18.30
CA ARG A 238 8.61 3.71 -19.67
C ARG A 238 8.22 5.17 -19.77
N PRO A 239 8.94 6.00 -20.54
CA PRO A 239 8.39 7.28 -20.94
C PRO A 239 7.18 6.98 -21.81
N GLY A 240 6.01 7.46 -21.37
CA GLY A 240 4.77 7.41 -22.15
C GLY A 240 4.81 8.35 -23.35
#